data_AF-A0A3D3EUM1-F1
#
_entry.id   AF-A0A3D3EUM1-F1
#
_cell.length_a   1.000
_cell.length_b   1.000
_cell.length_c   1.000
_cell.angle_alpha   90.00
_cell.angle_beta   90.00
_cell.angle_gamma   90.00
#
_symmetry.space_group_name_H-M   'P 1'
#
loop_
_entity.id
_entity.type
_entity.pdbx_description
1 polymer ?
#
loop_
_entity_poly.entity_id
_entity_poly.type
_entity_poly.pdbx_seq_one_letter_code
_entity_poly.pdbx_strand_id
1 'polypeptide(L)'
;MPNLTKRMGAEFFGTFWLVLGGCGSAILAGQWIGRAGVSLAFGLTVLTMAYAIGHISGAHLNPAVSLGLWAGGRFSARDLIPY
;
A
#
# COMPACT_ATOMS: atom_id res chain seq x y z
N MET A 1 4.09 -9.11 -16.68
CA MET A 1 4.31 -8.47 -15.35
C MET A 1 5.80 -8.19 -15.20
N PRO A 2 6.20 -7.07 -14.58
CA PRO A 2 7.60 -6.81 -14.24
C PRO A 2 8.22 -7.96 -13.44
N ASN A 3 9.55 -8.05 -13.41
CA ASN A 3 10.22 -9.06 -12.60
C ASN A 3 9.99 -8.84 -11.09
N LEU A 4 10.20 -9.88 -10.28
CA LEU A 4 9.89 -9.86 -8.85
C LEU A 4 10.58 -8.71 -8.10
N THR A 5 11.85 -8.44 -8.41
CA THR A 5 12.61 -7.34 -7.78
C THR A 5 11.95 -5.97 -8.00
N LYS A 6 11.48 -5.68 -9.22
CA LYS A 6 10.77 -4.42 -9.50
C LYS A 6 9.44 -4.33 -8.75
N ARG A 7 8.71 -5.45 -8.65
CA ARG A 7 7.45 -5.54 -7.92
C ARG A 7 7.65 -5.29 -6.42
N MET A 8 8.66 -5.92 -5.82
CA MET A 8 9.03 -5.71 -4.41
C MET A 8 9.47 -4.27 -4.14
N GLY A 9 10.27 -3.67 -5.02
CA GLY A 9 10.66 -2.26 -4.88
C GLY A 9 9.48 -1.31 -4.92
N ALA A 10 8.48 -1.59 -5.76
CA ALA A 10 7.23 -0.84 -5.81
C ALA A 10 6.42 -1.03 -4.51
N GLU A 11 6.19 -2.25 -4.05
CA GLU A 11 5.47 -2.53 -2.79
C GLU A 11 6.16 -1.89 -1.57
N PHE A 12 7.48 -1.94 -1.52
CA PHE A 12 8.28 -1.30 -0.47
C PHE A 12 8.06 0.22 -0.46
N PHE A 13 8.22 0.87 -1.61
CA PHE A 13 8.05 2.32 -1.71
C PHE A 13 6.59 2.75 -1.44
N GLY A 14 5.62 1.99 -1.95
CA GLY A 14 4.20 2.28 -1.71
C GLY A 14 3.79 2.11 -0.25
N THR A 15 4.32 1.10 0.44
CA THR A 15 4.08 0.89 1.88
C THR A 15 4.76 1.99 2.70
N PHE A 16 5.98 2.39 2.33
CA PHE A 16 6.64 3.56 2.91
C PHE A 16 5.77 4.82 2.76
N TRP A 17 5.22 5.08 1.57
CA TRP A 17 4.36 6.23 1.32
C TRP A 17 3.07 6.20 2.15
N LEU A 18 2.45 5.02 2.27
CA LEU A 18 1.27 4.79 3.11
C LEU A 18 1.55 5.13 4.57
N VAL A 19 2.65 4.63 5.14
CA VAL A 19 3.03 4.90 6.53
C VAL A 19 3.42 6.36 6.73
N LEU A 20 4.20 6.92 5.80
CA LEU A 20 4.63 8.32 5.85
C LEU A 20 3.43 9.27 5.88
N GLY A 21 2.49 9.14 4.93
CA GLY A 21 1.34 10.03 4.86
C GLY A 21 0.25 9.70 5.89
N GLY A 22 -0.08 8.43 6.06
CA GLY A 22 -1.10 7.97 7.00
C GLY A 22 -0.70 8.23 8.46
N CYS A 23 0.33 7.54 8.96
CA CYS A 23 0.79 7.69 10.34
C CYS A 23 1.37 9.08 10.59
N GLY A 24 2.09 9.65 9.62
CA GLY A 24 2.61 11.03 9.72
C GLY A 24 1.48 12.06 9.90
N SER A 25 0.39 11.95 9.15
CA SER A 25 -0.76 12.84 9.33
C SER A 25 -1.40 12.67 10.72
N ALA A 26 -1.50 11.45 11.23
CA ALA A 26 -2.08 11.17 12.54
C ALA A 26 -1.27 11.80 13.67
N ILE A 27 0.07 11.69 13.62
CA ILE A 27 0.96 12.15 14.68
C ILE A 27 1.22 13.67 14.58
N LEU A 28 1.43 14.19 13.37
CA LEU A 28 1.87 15.58 13.16
C LEU A 28 0.70 16.55 12.98
N ALA A 29 -0.42 16.09 12.40
CA ALA A 29 -1.54 16.94 12.02
C ALA A 29 -2.89 16.52 12.64
N GLY A 30 -2.95 15.38 13.35
CA GLY A 30 -4.20 14.74 13.76
C GLY A 30 -5.12 15.62 14.60
N GLN A 31 -4.56 16.48 15.46
CA GLN A 31 -5.35 17.43 16.27
C GLN A 31 -6.00 18.54 15.43
N TRP A 32 -5.43 18.86 14.26
CA TRP A 32 -5.89 19.94 13.38
C TRP A 32 -6.88 19.44 12.32
N ILE A 33 -6.65 18.24 11.79
CA ILE A 33 -7.46 17.66 10.70
C ILE A 33 -8.55 16.70 11.20
N GLY A 34 -8.47 16.30 12.47
CA GLY A 34 -9.41 15.38 13.11
C GLY A 34 -9.43 13.97 12.49
N ARG A 35 -10.34 13.13 12.99
CA ARG A 35 -10.46 11.72 12.58
C ARG A 35 -10.74 11.57 11.08
N ALA A 36 -11.62 12.42 10.54
CA ALA A 36 -11.97 12.39 9.12
C ALA A 36 -10.78 12.75 8.23
N GLY A 37 -10.00 13.77 8.60
CA GLY A 37 -8.80 14.17 7.86
C GLY A 37 -7.72 13.08 7.86
N VAL A 38 -7.48 12.44 9.02
CA VAL A 38 -6.54 11.30 9.11
C VAL A 38 -7.01 10.13 8.24
N SER A 39 -8.30 9.77 8.30
CA SER A 39 -8.87 8.72 7.44
C SER A 39 -8.72 9.05 5.95
N LEU A 40 -8.95 10.30 5.55
CA LEU A 40 -8.72 10.76 4.18
C LEU A 40 -7.25 10.70 3.79
N ALA A 41 -6.32 11.05 4.67
CA ALA A 41 -4.89 10.96 4.40
C ALA A 41 -4.46 9.52 4.12
N PHE A 42 -4.89 8.55 4.94
CA PHE A 42 -4.68 7.13 4.66
C PHE A 42 -5.28 6.73 3.31
N GLY A 43 -6.55 7.07 3.05
CA GLY A 43 -7.20 6.73 1.77
C GLY A 43 -6.49 7.31 0.55
N LEU A 44 -6.07 8.58 0.61
CA LEU A 44 -5.38 9.27 -0.49
C LEU A 44 -3.96 8.73 -0.72
N THR A 45 -3.24 8.32 0.33
CA THR A 45 -1.93 7.68 0.16
C THR A 45 -2.05 6.33 -0.57
N VAL A 46 -3.05 5.51 -0.23
CA VAL A 46 -3.34 4.27 -0.96
C VAL A 46 -3.76 4.58 -2.40
N LEU A 47 -4.68 5.53 -2.61
CA LEU A 47 -5.15 5.93 -3.94
C LEU A 47 -3.99 6.35 -4.84
N THR A 48 -3.12 7.23 -4.35
CA THR A 48 -1.97 7.74 -5.12
C THR A 48 -1.02 6.62 -5.50
N MET A 49 -0.73 5.67 -4.60
CA MET A 49 0.11 4.52 -4.92
C MET A 49 -0.58 3.49 -5.82
N ALA A 50 -1.89 3.28 -5.68
CA ALA A 50 -2.64 2.42 -6.59
C ALA A 50 -2.53 2.91 -8.05
N TYR A 51 -2.62 4.22 -8.28
CA TYR A 51 -2.40 4.79 -9.62
C TYR A 51 -0.92 4.79 -10.03
N ALA A 52 -0.01 5.13 -9.12
CA ALA A 52 1.41 5.28 -9.45
C ALA A 52 2.11 3.94 -9.74
N ILE A 53 1.81 2.89 -8.96
CA ILE A 53 2.53 1.61 -9.02
C ILE A 53 1.63 0.39 -9.16
N GLY A 54 0.30 0.54 -9.21
CA GLY A 54 -0.62 -0.58 -9.38
C GLY A 54 -0.36 -1.40 -10.65
N HIS A 55 0.02 -0.73 -11.74
CA HIS A 55 0.41 -1.40 -13.00
C HIS A 55 1.76 -2.14 -12.91
N ILE A 56 2.56 -1.89 -11.86
CA ILE A 56 3.86 -2.52 -11.64
C ILE A 56 3.71 -3.75 -10.74
N SER A 57 3.14 -3.59 -9.54
CA SER A 57 3.09 -4.64 -8.51
C SER A 57 1.70 -5.15 -8.17
N GLY A 58 0.64 -4.44 -8.56
CA GLY A 58 -0.72 -4.62 -8.05
C GLY A 58 -1.04 -3.73 -6.85
N ALA A 59 -0.06 -3.00 -6.31
CA ALA A 59 -0.17 -2.10 -5.16
C ALA A 59 -0.95 -2.75 -3.99
N HIS A 60 -0.42 -3.85 -3.46
CA HIS A 60 -1.02 -4.50 -2.30
C HIS A 60 -0.84 -3.65 -1.04
N LEU A 61 0.36 -3.11 -0.85
CA LEU A 61 0.81 -2.19 0.20
C LEU A 61 0.58 -2.71 1.63
N ASN A 62 0.20 -3.97 1.76
CA ASN A 62 -0.29 -4.57 2.98
C ASN A 62 -0.27 -6.11 2.87
N PRO A 63 0.40 -6.81 3.80
CA PRO A 63 0.43 -8.28 3.84
C PRO A 63 -0.96 -8.94 3.92
N ALA A 64 -1.92 -8.33 4.64
CA ALA A 64 -3.29 -8.85 4.71
C ALA A 64 -4.02 -8.76 3.36
N VAL A 65 -3.73 -7.72 2.56
CA VAL A 65 -4.25 -7.60 1.19
C VAL A 65 -3.61 -8.64 0.29
N SER A 66 -2.28 -8.85 0.37
CA SER A 66 -1.58 -9.92 -0.35
C SER A 66 -2.16 -11.30 -0.05
N LEU A 67 -2.40 -11.59 1.24
CA LEU A 67 -3.05 -12.82 1.69
C LEU A 67 -4.48 -12.95 1.16
N GLY A 68 -5.27 -11.88 1.20
CA GLY A 68 -6.63 -11.86 0.69
C GLY A 68 -6.71 -12.12 -0.81
N LEU A 69 -5.81 -11.52 -1.60
CA LEU A 69 -5.73 -11.76 -3.04
C LEU A 69 -5.27 -13.18 -3.36
N TRP A 70 -4.33 -13.72 -2.58
CA TRP A 70 -3.92 -15.12 -2.69
C TRP A 70 -5.08 -16.08 -2.36
N ALA A 71 -5.78 -15.87 -1.24
CA ALA A 71 -6.94 -16.66 -0.84
C ALA A 71 -8.09 -16.58 -1.87
N GLY A 72 -8.22 -15.43 -2.55
CA GLY A 72 -9.17 -15.22 -3.64
C GLY A 72 -8.73 -15.76 -5.00
N GLY A 73 -7.58 -16.45 -5.10
CA GLY A 73 -7.06 -17.01 -6.36
C GLY A 73 -6.56 -15.96 -7.35
N ARG A 74 -6.32 -14.72 -6.90
CA ARG A 74 -5.89 -13.57 -7.72
C ARG A 74 -4.38 -13.29 -7.60
N PHE A 75 -3.67 -14.05 -6.75
CA PHE A 75 -2.23 -13.86 -6.51
C PHE A 75 -1.51 -15.19 -6.31
N SER A 76 -0.29 -15.30 -6.86
CA SER A 76 0.51 -16.52 -6.81
C SER A 76 1.06 -16.78 -5.40
N ALA A 77 0.90 -18.01 -4.90
CA ALA A 77 1.45 -18.44 -3.61
C ALA A 77 2.98 -18.28 -3.53
N ARG A 78 3.69 -18.41 -4.66
CA ARG A 78 5.16 -18.29 -4.72
C ARG A 78 5.65 -16.87 -4.44
N ASP A 79 4.81 -15.89 -4.76
CA ASP A 79 5.12 -14.47 -4.62
C ASP A 79 4.60 -13.91 -3.29
N LEU A 80 3.88 -14.70 -2.49
CA LEU A 80 3.23 -14.26 -1.25
C LEU A 80 4.21 -13.87 -0.14
N ILE A 81 5.27 -14.64 0.06
CA ILE A 81 6.25 -14.37 1.13
C ILE A 81 7.11 -13.14 0.79
N PRO A 82 7.56 -12.93 -0.46
CA PRO A 82 8.34 -11.74 -0.80
C PRO A 82 7.54 -10.43 -0.86
N TYR A 83 6.20 -10.47 -0.89
CA TYR A 83 5.31 -9.32 -1.06
C TYR A 83 4.84 -8.75 0.28
#